data_AF-A0A269PBW6-F1
#
_entry.id   AF-A0A269PBW6-F1
#
_cell.length_a   1.000
_cell.length_b   1.000
_cell.length_c   1.000
_cell.angle_alpha   90.00
_cell.angle_beta   90.00
_cell.angle_gamma   90.00
#
_symmetry.space_group_name_H-M   'P 1'
#
loop_
_entity.id
_entity.type
_entity.pdbx_description
1 polymer ?
#
loop_
_entity_poly.entity_id
_entity_poly.type
_entity_poly.pdbx_seq_one_letter_code
_entity_poly.pdbx_strand_id
1 'polypeptide(L)'
;MAPKKNGNRPPTWRTLRLNWRIWSVSTANPLHIDFVCTGNICRSPMAEVIVRDALTAAGLGGDVRVTSSGIGGWHVGGPADERAQAELAAHGYDGSQHRAAQFGGDRFDADLIVALDTNHVSELVARGVPEQRVRLIRSFDPTAPEGAGVADPYYGGPAGFTTTREQIEAAADGIVAWVRNRVQSQPRTD
;
A
#
# COMPACT_ATOMS: atom_id res chain seq x y z
N MET A 1 76.75 -39.44 0.85
CA MET A 1 76.10 -38.49 1.79
C MET A 1 74.64 -38.87 1.93
N ALA A 2 74.21 -39.33 3.10
CA ALA A 2 72.79 -39.31 3.50
C ALA A 2 72.56 -38.06 4.39
N PRO A 3 71.36 -37.68 4.89
CA PRO A 3 70.01 -38.27 4.76
C PRO A 3 68.85 -37.20 4.65
N LYS A 4 67.59 -37.66 4.81
CA LYS A 4 66.34 -37.02 5.35
C LYS A 4 65.17 -37.01 4.33
N LYS A 5 64.17 -37.90 4.45
CA LYS A 5 63.03 -38.04 5.40
C LYS A 5 61.93 -36.96 5.29
N ASN A 6 60.72 -37.50 5.10
CA ASN A 6 59.41 -37.12 5.68
C ASN A 6 58.54 -36.07 4.96
N GLY A 7 57.56 -36.58 4.21
CA GLY A 7 56.12 -36.54 4.53
C GLY A 7 55.44 -35.20 4.82
N ASN A 8 54.35 -34.90 4.09
CA ASN A 8 53.08 -34.52 4.71
C ASN A 8 51.92 -34.44 3.70
N ARG A 9 50.80 -35.07 4.11
CA ARG A 9 49.36 -34.77 3.90
C ARG A 9 48.83 -34.25 2.55
N PRO A 10 47.70 -34.81 2.05
CA PRO A 10 46.90 -34.14 1.02
C PRO A 10 46.30 -32.84 1.58
N PRO A 11 46.12 -31.78 0.77
CA PRO A 11 45.52 -30.55 1.23
C PRO A 11 44.06 -30.80 1.61
N THR A 12 43.72 -30.27 2.77
CA THR A 12 42.41 -30.27 3.39
C THR A 12 41.42 -29.46 2.54
N TRP A 13 40.23 -30.03 2.31
CA TRP A 13 39.10 -29.31 1.75
C TRP A 13 38.69 -28.22 2.72
N ARG A 14 39.22 -27.02 2.52
CA ARG A 14 38.83 -25.80 3.22
C ARG A 14 37.43 -25.43 2.75
N THR A 15 36.46 -25.65 3.62
CA THR A 15 35.09 -25.17 3.50
C THR A 15 35.11 -23.64 3.31
N LEU A 16 34.87 -23.17 2.09
CA LEU A 16 34.37 -21.82 1.89
C LEU A 16 32.95 -21.79 2.44
N ARG A 17 32.78 -21.23 3.64
CA ARG A 17 31.47 -20.73 4.08
C ARG A 17 31.15 -19.53 3.20
N LEU A 18 30.53 -19.77 2.06
CA LEU A 18 29.81 -18.74 1.34
C LEU A 18 28.62 -18.37 2.23
N ASN A 19 28.69 -17.20 2.87
CA ASN A 19 27.53 -16.57 3.48
C ASN A 19 26.58 -16.14 2.36
N TRP A 20 25.84 -17.10 1.82
CA TRP A 20 24.71 -16.85 0.96
C TRP A 20 23.56 -16.40 1.86
N ARG A 21 23.50 -15.10 2.15
CA ARG A 21 22.25 -14.46 2.59
C ARG A 21 21.31 -14.53 1.38
N ILE A 22 20.54 -15.60 1.31
CA ILE A 22 19.41 -15.72 0.39
C ILE A 22 18.48 -14.57 0.75
N TRP A 23 18.36 -13.57 -0.11
CA TRP A 23 17.14 -12.79 -0.14
C TRP A 23 16.11 -13.75 -0.72
N SER A 24 15.28 -14.35 0.15
CA SER A 24 14.13 -15.10 -0.31
C SER A 24 13.24 -14.11 -1.06
N VAL A 25 13.21 -14.21 -2.39
CA VAL A 25 12.21 -13.53 -3.20
C VAL A 25 10.93 -14.32 -2.99
N SER A 26 9.99 -13.75 -2.22
CA SER A 26 8.67 -14.34 -2.03
C SER A 26 8.04 -14.59 -3.41
N THR A 27 7.66 -15.84 -3.68
CA THR A 27 6.97 -16.25 -4.91
C THR A 27 5.47 -15.99 -4.86
N ALA A 28 4.95 -15.44 -3.76
CA ALA A 28 3.56 -15.04 -3.63
C ALA A 28 3.33 -13.69 -4.34
N ASN A 29 2.21 -13.56 -5.04
CA ASN A 29 1.78 -12.25 -5.56
C ASN A 29 1.70 -11.26 -4.39
N PRO A 30 2.18 -10.01 -4.58
CA PRO A 30 2.09 -9.00 -3.53
C PRO A 30 0.64 -8.76 -3.15
N LEU A 31 0.39 -8.57 -1.86
CA LEU A 31 -0.93 -8.23 -1.32
C LEU A 31 -1.44 -6.97 -2.04
N HIS A 32 -2.70 -6.94 -2.44
CA HIS A 32 -3.25 -5.81 -3.19
C HIS A 32 -4.25 -5.01 -2.35
N ILE A 33 -3.99 -3.71 -2.20
CA ILE A 33 -4.89 -2.73 -1.59
C ILE A 33 -5.31 -1.71 -2.64
N ASP A 34 -6.62 -1.47 -2.78
CA ASP A 34 -7.17 -0.43 -3.65
C ASP A 34 -7.96 0.62 -2.84
N PHE A 35 -7.58 1.89 -2.96
CA PHE A 35 -8.29 3.02 -2.36
C PHE A 35 -9.33 3.59 -3.33
N VAL A 36 -10.59 3.72 -2.89
CA VAL A 36 -11.71 4.08 -3.78
C VAL A 36 -12.39 5.37 -3.32
N CYS A 37 -12.41 6.38 -4.20
CA CYS A 37 -13.24 7.57 -4.04
C CYS A 37 -14.11 7.83 -5.28
N THR A 38 -14.69 9.02 -5.42
CA THR A 38 -15.64 9.30 -6.50
C THR A 38 -14.94 9.41 -7.86
N GLY A 39 -13.94 10.28 -7.97
CA GLY A 39 -13.29 10.64 -9.25
C GLY A 39 -11.81 10.27 -9.35
N ASN A 40 -11.21 9.71 -8.30
CA ASN A 40 -9.79 9.32 -8.24
C ASN A 40 -8.78 10.43 -8.56
N ILE A 41 -9.09 11.67 -8.15
CA ILE A 41 -8.19 12.83 -8.28
C ILE A 41 -7.86 13.51 -6.95
N CYS A 42 -8.66 13.34 -5.89
CA CYS A 42 -8.43 13.99 -4.59
C CYS A 42 -8.08 12.98 -3.50
N ARG A 43 -9.10 12.38 -2.87
CA ARG A 43 -8.97 11.57 -1.65
C ARG A 43 -8.22 10.25 -1.85
N SER A 44 -8.60 9.43 -2.82
CA SER A 44 -7.97 8.13 -3.02
C SER A 44 -6.51 8.20 -3.54
N PRO A 45 -6.12 9.16 -4.40
CA PRO A 45 -4.70 9.37 -4.72
C PRO A 45 -3.87 9.78 -3.51
N MET A 46 -4.39 10.66 -2.64
CA MET A 46 -3.72 11.02 -1.39
C MET A 46 -3.53 9.80 -0.49
N ALA A 47 -4.57 8.97 -0.35
CA ALA A 47 -4.51 7.74 0.45
C ALA A 47 -3.49 6.74 -0.11
N GLU A 48 -3.47 6.54 -1.43
CA GLU A 48 -2.50 5.68 -2.09
C GLU A 48 -1.07 6.11 -1.78
N VAL A 49 -0.75 7.39 -1.94
CA VAL A 49 0.60 7.92 -1.77
C VAL A 49 1.04 7.84 -0.30
N ILE A 50 0.21 8.33 0.63
CA ILE A 50 0.53 8.37 2.06
C ILE A 50 0.70 6.95 2.60
N VAL A 51 -0.21 6.03 2.26
CA VAL A 51 -0.13 4.66 2.79
C VAL A 51 1.00 3.87 2.14
N ARG A 52 1.30 4.09 0.86
CA ARG A 52 2.48 3.49 0.21
C ARG A 52 3.77 3.93 0.89
N ASP A 53 3.90 5.21 1.22
CA ASP A 53 5.05 5.73 1.95
C ASP A 53 5.16 5.10 3.34
N ALA A 54 4.07 5.07 4.11
CA ALA A 54 4.03 4.44 5.43
C ALA A 54 4.38 2.93 5.38
N LEU A 55 3.89 2.19 4.39
CA LEU A 55 4.24 0.78 4.18
C LEU A 55 5.73 0.61 3.83
N THR A 56 6.27 1.50 3.02
CA THR A 56 7.70 1.49 2.66
C THR A 56 8.57 1.77 3.88
N ALA A 57 8.23 2.78 4.67
CA ALA A 57 8.90 3.11 5.93
C ALA A 57 8.84 1.96 6.94
N ALA A 58 7.76 1.18 6.93
CA ALA A 58 7.58 -0.01 7.75
C ALA A 58 8.30 -1.26 7.22
N GLY A 59 9.01 -1.18 6.08
CA GLY A 59 9.72 -2.29 5.46
C GLY A 59 8.82 -3.29 4.70
N LEU A 60 7.59 -2.91 4.37
CA LEU A 60 6.57 -3.75 3.72
C LEU A 60 6.33 -3.39 2.25
N GLY A 61 7.02 -2.38 1.71
CA GLY A 61 6.77 -1.86 0.35
C GLY A 61 6.96 -2.89 -0.77
N GLY A 62 7.78 -3.93 -0.56
CA GLY A 62 7.97 -5.02 -1.52
C GLY A 62 6.87 -6.09 -1.48
N ASP A 63 6.10 -6.16 -0.40
CA ASP A 63 5.08 -7.19 -0.18
C ASP A 63 3.68 -6.74 -0.58
N VAL A 64 3.50 -5.46 -0.92
CA VAL A 64 2.18 -4.84 -1.15
C VAL A 64 2.17 -4.03 -2.44
N ARG A 65 1.21 -4.33 -3.30
CA ARG A 65 0.78 -3.47 -4.40
C ARG A 65 -0.29 -2.52 -3.87
N VAL A 66 -0.03 -1.22 -3.91
CA VAL A 66 -0.98 -0.17 -3.53
C VAL A 66 -1.48 0.55 -4.77
N THR A 67 -2.79 0.59 -4.98
CA THR A 67 -3.44 1.34 -6.07
C THR A 67 -4.58 2.20 -5.54
N SER A 68 -5.09 3.09 -6.39
CA SER A 68 -6.34 3.78 -6.17
C SER A 68 -7.19 3.82 -7.43
N SER A 69 -8.49 4.01 -7.22
CA SER A 69 -9.47 4.08 -8.28
C SER A 69 -10.67 4.96 -7.90
N GLY A 70 -11.53 5.18 -8.88
CA GLY A 70 -12.72 6.02 -8.81
C GLY A 70 -13.97 5.23 -9.13
N ILE A 71 -15.08 5.48 -8.41
CA ILE A 71 -16.40 4.94 -8.78
C ILE A 71 -16.75 5.35 -10.21
N GLY A 72 -16.53 6.63 -10.56
CA GLY A 72 -16.67 7.12 -11.91
C GLY A 72 -15.36 7.15 -12.70
N GLY A 73 -15.48 7.18 -14.02
CA GLY A 73 -14.34 7.19 -14.96
C GLY A 73 -14.01 8.57 -15.55
N TRP A 74 -14.58 9.67 -15.03
CA TRP A 74 -14.48 11.00 -15.67
C TRP A 74 -13.06 11.53 -15.84
N HIS A 75 -12.14 11.10 -14.98
CA HIS A 75 -10.77 11.60 -14.96
C HIS A 75 -9.73 10.56 -15.40
N VAL A 76 -10.14 9.40 -15.93
CA VAL A 76 -9.21 8.30 -16.28
C VAL A 76 -8.02 8.81 -17.11
N GLY A 77 -6.81 8.45 -16.69
CA GLY A 77 -5.55 8.87 -17.31
C GLY A 77 -5.05 10.27 -16.90
N GLY A 78 -5.87 11.06 -16.20
CA GLY A 78 -5.50 12.37 -15.69
C GLY A 78 -4.62 12.30 -14.42
N PRO A 79 -3.89 13.39 -14.09
CA PRO A 79 -3.18 13.49 -12.83
C PRO A 79 -4.14 13.64 -11.64
N ALA A 80 -3.59 13.59 -10.43
CA ALA A 80 -4.33 14.04 -9.24
C ALA A 80 -4.65 15.54 -9.34
N ASP A 81 -5.67 15.98 -8.61
CA ASP A 81 -6.04 17.40 -8.47
C ASP A 81 -4.81 18.19 -7.99
N GLU A 82 -4.56 19.34 -8.60
CA GLU A 82 -3.37 20.16 -8.32
C GLU A 82 -3.27 20.53 -6.82
N ARG A 83 -4.40 20.68 -6.13
CA ARG A 83 -4.44 20.98 -4.69
C ARG A 83 -4.07 19.77 -3.85
N ALA A 84 -4.47 18.56 -4.27
CA ALA A 84 -4.01 17.33 -3.64
C ALA A 84 -2.50 17.13 -3.85
N GLN A 85 -1.99 17.41 -5.05
CA GLN A 85 -0.55 17.36 -5.33
C GLN A 85 0.23 18.37 -4.48
N ALA A 86 -0.27 19.60 -4.36
CA ALA A 86 0.34 20.64 -3.55
C ALA A 86 0.38 20.26 -2.06
N GLU A 87 -0.72 19.73 -1.51
CA GLU A 87 -0.77 19.26 -0.11
C GLU A 87 0.19 18.09 0.11
N LEU A 88 0.23 17.11 -0.79
CA LEU A 88 1.16 15.98 -0.69
C LEU A 88 2.62 16.47 -0.71
N ALA A 89 2.98 17.32 -1.68
CA ALA A 89 4.34 17.83 -1.84
C ALA A 89 4.78 18.69 -0.65
N ALA A 90 3.89 19.51 -0.09
CA ALA A 90 4.17 20.32 1.10
C ALA A 90 4.51 19.47 2.34
N HIS A 91 4.07 18.20 2.35
CA HIS A 91 4.29 17.25 3.43
C HIS A 91 5.29 16.15 3.09
N GLY A 92 6.06 16.31 2.01
CA GLY A 92 7.16 15.40 1.66
C GLY A 92 6.75 14.16 0.86
N TYR A 93 5.50 14.10 0.39
CA TYR A 93 5.01 13.00 -0.44
C TYR A 93 5.08 13.32 -1.94
N ASP A 94 5.39 12.32 -2.77
CA ASP A 94 5.35 12.45 -4.24
C ASP A 94 4.09 11.82 -4.83
N GLY A 95 3.15 12.67 -5.26
CA GLY A 95 1.93 12.29 -5.98
C GLY A 95 2.01 12.45 -7.50
N SER A 96 3.17 12.81 -8.07
CA SER A 96 3.31 13.18 -9.49
C SER A 96 3.06 12.01 -10.46
N GLN A 97 3.31 10.79 -10.00
CA GLN A 97 3.15 9.56 -10.79
C GLN A 97 1.70 9.06 -10.83
N HIS A 98 0.81 9.60 -9.99
CA HIS A 98 -0.59 9.18 -9.95
C HIS A 98 -1.26 9.37 -11.32
N ARG A 99 -2.02 8.37 -11.75
CA ARG A 99 -2.92 8.46 -12.90
C ARG A 99 -4.26 7.89 -12.52
N ALA A 100 -5.30 8.71 -12.69
CA ALA A 100 -6.64 8.32 -12.31
C ALA A 100 -7.11 7.09 -13.10
N ALA A 101 -7.78 6.18 -12.40
CA ALA A 101 -8.35 4.95 -12.93
C ALA A 101 -9.79 4.79 -12.41
N GLN A 102 -10.63 4.13 -13.21
CA GLN A 102 -11.96 3.72 -12.75
C GLN A 102 -11.85 2.37 -12.03
N PHE A 103 -12.63 2.19 -10.97
CA PHE A 103 -12.77 0.92 -10.29
C PHE A 103 -13.32 -0.15 -11.25
N GLY A 104 -12.61 -1.27 -11.36
CA GLY A 104 -12.94 -2.38 -12.24
C GLY A 104 -11.76 -3.34 -12.47
N GLY A 105 -11.94 -4.36 -13.31
CA GLY A 105 -10.87 -5.31 -13.66
C GLY A 105 -10.24 -5.99 -12.45
N ASP A 106 -8.91 -6.04 -12.40
CA ASP A 106 -8.13 -6.64 -11.31
C ASP A 106 -8.36 -6.00 -9.93
N ARG A 107 -8.97 -4.81 -9.85
CA ARG A 107 -9.30 -4.17 -8.56
C ARG A 107 -10.45 -4.87 -7.83
N PHE A 108 -11.28 -5.66 -8.53
CA PHE A 108 -12.25 -6.54 -7.87
C PHE A 108 -11.59 -7.67 -7.06
N ASP A 109 -10.35 -8.00 -7.41
CA ASP A 109 -9.57 -9.07 -6.79
C ASP A 109 -8.63 -8.55 -5.69
N ALA A 110 -8.65 -7.25 -5.39
CA ALA A 110 -7.88 -6.68 -4.29
C ALA A 110 -8.21 -7.40 -2.96
N ASP A 111 -7.18 -7.67 -2.18
CA ASP A 111 -7.30 -8.30 -0.86
C ASP A 111 -8.00 -7.38 0.15
N LEU A 112 -7.86 -6.06 -0.06
CA LEU A 112 -8.54 -5.02 0.70
C LEU A 112 -8.94 -3.88 -0.21
N ILE A 113 -10.23 -3.54 -0.18
CA ILE A 113 -10.77 -2.35 -0.85
C ILE A 113 -11.11 -1.32 0.23
N VAL A 114 -10.46 -0.16 0.16
CA VAL A 114 -10.60 0.91 1.16
C VAL A 114 -11.44 2.04 0.59
N ALA A 115 -12.69 2.13 1.05
CA ALA A 115 -13.61 3.19 0.69
C ALA A 115 -13.31 4.48 1.46
N LEU A 116 -13.31 5.62 0.77
CA LEU A 116 -13.05 6.92 1.40
C LEU A 116 -14.29 7.51 2.10
N ASP A 117 -15.49 7.04 1.80
CA ASP A 117 -16.73 7.41 2.49
C ASP A 117 -17.79 6.30 2.35
N THR A 118 -18.92 6.45 3.06
CA THR A 118 -20.00 5.46 3.09
C THR A 118 -20.73 5.31 1.76
N ASN A 119 -20.78 6.36 0.92
CA ASN A 119 -21.38 6.25 -0.40
C ASN A 119 -20.53 5.36 -1.31
N HIS A 120 -19.20 5.44 -1.21
CA HIS A 120 -18.31 4.53 -1.93
C HIS A 120 -18.51 3.07 -1.49
N VAL A 121 -18.77 2.81 -0.21
CA VAL A 121 -19.11 1.46 0.28
C VAL A 121 -20.37 0.95 -0.44
N SER A 122 -21.45 1.74 -0.40
CA SER A 122 -22.71 1.40 -1.05
C SER A 122 -22.54 1.13 -2.56
N GLU A 123 -21.78 1.96 -3.25
CA GLU A 123 -21.48 1.82 -4.69
C GLU A 123 -20.66 0.55 -5.00
N LEU A 124 -19.65 0.24 -4.19
CA LEU A 124 -18.83 -0.95 -4.35
C LEU A 124 -19.66 -2.23 -4.15
N VAL A 125 -20.49 -2.24 -3.11
CA VAL A 125 -21.39 -3.37 -2.82
C VAL A 125 -22.43 -3.54 -3.94
N ALA A 126 -23.02 -2.45 -4.42
CA ALA A 126 -23.96 -2.47 -5.55
C ALA A 126 -23.31 -3.03 -6.84
N ARG A 127 -21.99 -2.89 -6.98
CA ARG A 127 -21.20 -3.44 -8.10
C ARG A 127 -20.75 -4.89 -7.88
N GLY A 128 -21.17 -5.53 -6.80
CA GLY A 128 -20.90 -6.94 -6.50
C GLY A 128 -19.63 -7.19 -5.69
N VAL A 129 -19.01 -6.16 -5.11
CA VAL A 129 -17.93 -6.37 -4.14
C VAL A 129 -18.53 -6.93 -2.84
N PRO A 130 -18.05 -8.07 -2.32
CA PRO A 130 -18.50 -8.58 -1.04
C PRO A 130 -18.18 -7.59 0.08
N GLU A 131 -19.18 -7.26 0.89
CA GLU A 131 -19.10 -6.22 1.93
C GLU A 131 -17.92 -6.43 2.89
N GLN A 132 -17.61 -7.68 3.25
CA GLN A 132 -16.49 -8.02 4.14
C GLN A 132 -15.10 -7.67 3.58
N ARG A 133 -14.98 -7.40 2.28
CA ARG A 133 -13.72 -6.95 1.64
C ARG A 133 -13.62 -5.42 1.57
N VAL A 134 -14.70 -4.70 1.87
CA VAL A 134 -14.73 -3.24 1.85
C VAL A 134 -14.58 -2.71 3.26
N ARG A 135 -13.68 -1.76 3.46
CA ARG A 135 -13.53 -1.05 4.73
C ARG A 135 -13.48 0.45 4.52
N LEU A 136 -14.09 1.20 5.42
CA LEU A 136 -13.89 2.66 5.45
C LEU A 136 -12.47 2.97 5.90
N ILE A 137 -11.83 3.94 5.26
CA ILE A 137 -10.45 4.34 5.61
C ILE A 137 -10.33 4.74 7.08
N ARG A 138 -11.31 5.48 7.62
CA ARG A 138 -11.27 5.92 9.01
C ARG A 138 -11.56 4.80 10.01
N SER A 139 -11.96 3.61 9.55
CA SER A 139 -12.02 2.43 10.43
C SER A 139 -10.64 1.94 10.86
N PHE A 140 -9.56 2.49 10.29
CA PHE A 140 -8.18 2.23 10.68
C PHE A 140 -7.60 3.32 11.60
N ASP A 141 -8.32 4.43 11.81
CA ASP A 141 -7.98 5.48 12.77
C ASP A 141 -8.61 5.11 14.14
N PRO A 142 -7.81 4.83 15.18
CA PRO A 142 -8.33 4.41 16.48
C PRO A 142 -9.11 5.51 17.22
N THR A 143 -9.02 6.76 16.77
CA THR A 143 -9.69 7.92 17.34
C THR A 143 -10.95 8.32 16.56
N ALA A 144 -11.19 7.71 15.40
CA ALA A 144 -12.35 8.01 14.58
C ALA A 144 -13.64 7.40 15.18
N PRO A 145 -14.78 8.11 15.08
CA PRO A 145 -16.08 7.51 15.30
C PRO A 145 -16.33 6.34 14.34
N GLU A 146 -17.10 5.35 14.79
CA GLU A 146 -17.57 4.26 13.94
C GLU A 146 -18.35 4.81 12.74
N GLY A 147 -18.10 4.24 11.55
CA GLY A 147 -18.76 4.68 10.31
C GLY A 147 -18.25 6.01 9.73
N ALA A 148 -17.22 6.63 10.32
CA ALA A 148 -16.67 7.86 9.79
C ALA A 148 -16.04 7.67 8.40
N GLY A 149 -16.31 8.63 7.50
CA GLY A 149 -15.64 8.77 6.21
C GLY A 149 -14.76 10.01 6.16
N VAL A 150 -14.11 10.21 5.02
CA VAL A 150 -13.34 11.41 4.67
C VAL A 150 -14.19 12.26 3.72
N ALA A 151 -14.54 13.46 4.18
CA ALA A 151 -15.34 14.40 3.41
C ALA A 151 -14.64 14.80 2.10
N ASP A 152 -15.41 15.06 1.04
CA ASP A 152 -14.84 15.46 -0.24
C ASP A 152 -14.27 16.90 -0.18
N PRO A 153 -12.96 17.10 -0.40
CA PRO A 153 -12.37 18.43 -0.37
C PRO A 153 -12.61 19.23 -1.67
N TYR A 154 -13.13 18.61 -2.73
CA TYR A 154 -13.09 19.18 -4.09
C TYR A 154 -13.77 20.56 -4.24
N TYR A 155 -14.93 20.75 -3.60
CA TYR A 155 -15.65 22.03 -3.60
C TYR A 155 -15.26 22.94 -2.43
N GLY A 156 -14.30 22.50 -1.60
CA GLY A 156 -13.75 23.25 -0.48
C GLY A 156 -12.51 24.05 -0.86
N GLY A 157 -11.97 24.76 0.14
CA GLY A 157 -10.67 25.43 0.05
C GLY A 157 -9.51 24.52 0.50
N PRO A 158 -8.28 25.08 0.58
CA PRO A 158 -7.08 24.34 0.99
C PRO A 158 -7.23 23.56 2.31
N ALA A 159 -7.93 24.13 3.30
CA ALA A 159 -8.19 23.47 4.57
C ALA A 159 -8.91 22.12 4.46
N GLY A 160 -9.69 21.89 3.40
CA GLY A 160 -10.31 20.60 3.11
C GLY A 160 -9.29 19.53 2.74
N PHE A 161 -8.26 19.89 1.97
CA PHE A 161 -7.17 18.99 1.61
C PHE A 161 -6.27 18.70 2.81
N THR A 162 -5.99 19.70 3.64
CA THR A 162 -5.28 19.51 4.93
C THR A 162 -6.03 18.51 5.83
N THR A 163 -7.32 18.73 6.06
CA THR A 163 -8.15 17.78 6.84
C THR A 163 -8.15 16.38 6.24
N THR A 164 -8.20 16.29 4.90
CA THR A 164 -8.15 15.01 4.17
C THR A 164 -6.83 14.28 4.43
N ARG A 165 -5.69 14.97 4.29
CA ARG A 165 -4.36 14.40 4.58
C ARG A 165 -4.29 13.90 6.02
N GLU A 166 -4.63 14.74 7.00
CA GLU A 166 -4.52 14.41 8.42
C GLU A 166 -5.35 13.17 8.80
N GLN A 167 -6.57 13.04 8.25
CA GLN A 167 -7.41 11.87 8.48
C GLN A 167 -6.86 10.60 7.83
N ILE A 168 -6.20 10.72 6.68
CA ILE A 168 -5.53 9.60 6.02
C ILE A 168 -4.29 9.17 6.81
N GLU A 169 -3.48 10.13 7.26
CA GLU A 169 -2.28 9.87 8.09
C GLU A 169 -2.66 9.19 9.40
N ALA A 170 -3.73 9.65 10.07
CA ALA A 170 -4.25 9.03 11.29
C ALA A 170 -4.70 7.56 11.09
N ALA A 171 -5.10 7.20 9.86
CA ALA A 171 -5.50 5.84 9.51
C ALA A 171 -4.32 4.96 9.03
N ALA A 172 -3.19 5.55 8.65
CA ALA A 172 -2.09 4.84 7.98
C ALA A 172 -1.48 3.73 8.85
N ASP A 173 -1.25 4.00 10.14
CA ASP A 173 -0.69 3.01 11.08
C ASP A 173 -1.59 1.78 11.24
N GLY A 174 -2.91 1.99 11.26
CA GLY A 174 -3.87 0.89 11.31
C GLY A 174 -3.84 0.01 10.06
N ILE A 175 -3.64 0.61 8.88
CA ILE A 175 -3.49 -0.14 7.62
C ILE A 175 -2.17 -0.90 7.61
N VAL A 176 -1.06 -0.28 8.03
CA VAL A 176 0.25 -0.95 8.18
C VAL A 176 0.14 -2.16 9.11
N ALA A 177 -0.56 -2.03 10.24
CA ALA A 177 -0.79 -3.14 11.16
C ALA A 177 -1.61 -4.26 10.52
N TRP A 178 -2.67 -3.92 9.77
CA TRP A 178 -3.48 -4.90 9.03
C TRP A 178 -2.63 -5.68 8.01
N VAL A 179 -1.80 -4.98 7.23
CA VAL A 179 -0.89 -5.61 6.25
C VAL A 179 0.09 -6.54 6.95
N ARG A 180 0.75 -6.07 8.01
CA ARG A 180 1.75 -6.87 8.74
C ARG A 180 1.17 -8.20 9.22
N ASN A 181 -0.05 -8.18 9.75
CA ASN A 181 -0.74 -9.38 10.18
C ASN A 181 -1.08 -10.32 9.01
N ARG A 182 -1.48 -9.76 7.85
CA ARG A 182 -1.77 -10.55 6.65
C ARG A 182 -0.53 -11.22 6.08
N VAL A 183 0.57 -10.48 5.92
CA VAL A 183 1.84 -11.02 5.41
C VAL A 183 2.38 -12.13 6.33
N GLN A 184 2.28 -11.97 7.66
CA GLN A 184 2.71 -12.99 8.62
C GLN A 184 1.80 -14.24 8.62
N SER A 185 0.52 -14.10 8.28
CA SER A 185 -0.45 -15.20 8.23
C SER A 185 -0.38 -16.03 6.94
N GLN A 186 0.29 -15.55 5.89
CA GLN A 186 0.49 -16.32 4.67
C GLN A 186 1.57 -17.39 4.92
N PRO A 187 1.32 -18.66 4.61
CA PRO A 187 2.32 -19.71 4.79
C PRO A 187 3.52 -19.42 3.87
N ARG A 188 4.70 -19.23 4.47
CA ARG A 188 5.96 -19.21 3.73
C ARG A 188 6.12 -20.60 3.11
N THR A 189 6.08 -20.65 1.79
CA THR A 189 6.44 -21.87 1.05
C THR A 189 7.97 -21.88 1.01
N ASP A 190 8.55 -22.73 1.85
CA ASP A 190 9.99 -22.98 1.97
C ASP A 190 10.52 -23.85 0.81
#